data_AF-A0A5K4F7X3-F1
#
_entry.id   AF-A0A5K4F7X3-F1
#
_cell.length_a   1.000
_cell.length_b   1.000
_cell.length_c   1.000
_cell.angle_alpha   90.00
_cell.angle_beta   90.00
_cell.angle_gamma   90.00
#
_symmetry.space_group_name_H-M   'P 1'
#
loop_
_entity.id
_entity.type
_entity.pdbx_description
1 polymer ?
#
loop_
_entity_poly.entity_id
_entity_poly.type
_entity_poly.pdbx_seq_one_letter_code
_entity_poly.pdbx_strand_id
1 'polypeptide(L)' 'MFSTLSTFRKHEFEKHGLCAVEDPQVFNQYGYFKFGIQLMQKLNLLKTLMKYRSHHMIPDNMIQSI' A
#
# COMPACT_ATOMS: atom_id res chain seq x y z
N MET A 1 9.81 14.37 13.78
CA MET A 1 8.95 15.21 12.91
C MET A 1 7.84 14.32 12.38
N PHE A 2 6.59 14.53 12.81
CA PHE A 2 5.47 13.73 12.32
C PHE A 2 5.03 14.27 10.96
N SER A 3 5.10 13.42 9.92
CA SER A 3 4.49 13.74 8.64
C SER A 3 2.97 13.67 8.79
N THR A 4 2.27 14.72 8.38
CA THR A 4 0.81 14.63 8.22
C THR A 4 0.50 13.74 7.03
N LEU A 5 -0.68 13.12 7.04
CA LEU A 5 -1.15 12.31 5.91
C LEU A 5 -1.13 13.08 4.58
N SER A 6 -1.41 14.39 4.60
CA SER A 6 -1.34 15.24 3.41
C SER A 6 0.10 15.44 2.93
N THR A 7 1.05 15.73 3.83
CA THR A 7 2.47 15.87 3.47
C THR A 7 3.06 14.56 2.94
N PHE A 8 2.71 13.43 3.56
CA PHE A 8 3.12 12.11 3.09
C PHE A 8 2.61 11.84 1.66
N ARG A 9 1.31 11.98 1.42
CA ARG A 9 0.74 11.73 0.08
C ARG A 9 1.28 12.68 -0.97
N LYS A 10 1.53 13.94 -0.61
CA LYS A 10 2.17 14.89 -1.51
C LYS A 10 3.58 14.41 -1.88
N HIS A 11 4.39 14.06 -0.89
CA HIS A 11 5.75 13.55 -1.11
C HIS A 11 5.78 12.30 -1.99
N GLU A 12 4.93 11.31 -1.69
CA GLU A 12 4.86 10.07 -2.45
C GLU A 12 4.51 10.31 -3.92
N PHE A 13 3.53 11.19 -4.18
CA PHE A 13 3.16 11.47 -5.57
C PHE A 13 4.24 12.26 -6.31
N GLU A 14 4.78 13.32 -5.70
CA GLU A 14 5.82 14.15 -6.34
C GLU A 14 7.11 13.36 -6.59
N LYS A 15 7.49 12.47 -5.67
CA LYS A 15 8.73 11.71 -5.77
C LYS A 15 8.61 10.45 -6.63
N HIS A 16 7.47 9.76 -6.59
CA HIS A 16 7.30 8.44 -7.23
C HIS A 16 6.18 8.41 -8.25
N GLY A 17 5.04 9.04 -7.95
CA GLY A 17 3.88 9.03 -8.83
C GLY A 17 4.09 9.73 -10.18
N LEU A 18 4.85 10.83 -10.21
CA LEU A 18 5.16 11.54 -11.46
C LEU A 18 5.97 10.69 -12.45
N CYS A 19 6.76 9.72 -11.99
CA CYS A 19 7.49 8.80 -12.87
C CYS A 19 6.58 7.72 -13.49
N ALA A 20 5.38 7.54 -12.96
CA ALA A 20 4.48 6.46 -13.38
C ALA A 20 3.41 6.93 -14.38
N VAL A 21 3.30 8.25 -14.66
CA VAL A 21 2.15 8.85 -15.36
C VAL A 21 1.94 8.37 -16.80
N GLU A 22 2.90 7.65 -17.38
CA GLU A 22 2.75 6.98 -18.67
C GLU A 22 1.77 5.79 -18.61
N ASP A 23 1.57 5.17 -17.45
CA ASP A 23 0.54 4.14 -17.28
C ASP A 23 -0.85 4.81 -17.17
N PRO A 24 -1.81 4.47 -18.06
CA PRO A 24 -3.15 5.05 -18.07
C PRO A 24 -3.94 4.87 -16.76
N GLN A 25 -3.56 3.96 -15.88
CA GLN A 25 -4.18 3.78 -14.57
C GLN A 25 -3.69 4.78 -13.52
N VAL A 26 -2.53 5.41 -13.74
CA VAL A 26 -1.86 6.30 -12.77
C VAL A 26 -1.48 7.66 -13.36
N PHE A 27 -2.07 8.03 -14.50
CA PHE A 27 -1.83 9.29 -15.24
C PHE A 27 -1.98 10.59 -14.43
N ASN A 28 -2.54 10.53 -13.23
CA ASN A 28 -2.60 11.65 -12.30
C ASN A 28 -2.54 11.16 -10.84
N GLN A 29 -2.50 12.11 -9.91
CA GLN A 29 -2.42 11.82 -8.47
C GLN A 29 -3.55 10.92 -7.97
N TYR A 30 -4.78 11.15 -8.44
CA TYR A 30 -5.92 10.32 -8.05
C TYR A 30 -5.74 8.87 -8.55
N GLY A 31 -5.34 8.70 -9.80
CA GLY A 31 -5.05 7.40 -10.41
C GLY A 31 -3.95 6.66 -9.66
N TYR A 32 -2.84 7.34 -9.36
CA TYR A 32 -1.72 6.78 -8.59
C TYR A 32 -2.17 6.18 -7.25
N PHE A 33 -2.90 6.95 -6.44
CA PHE A 33 -3.37 6.44 -5.14
C PHE A 33 -4.48 5.40 -5.27
N LYS A 34 -5.42 5.56 -6.21
CA LYS A 34 -6.47 4.58 -6.48
C LYS A 34 -5.86 3.22 -6.86
N PHE A 35 -4.92 3.23 -7.79
CA PHE A 35 -4.22 2.05 -8.24
C PHE A 35 -3.44 1.38 -7.10
N GLY A 36 -2.67 2.15 -6.33
CA GLY A 36 -1.94 1.62 -5.17
C GLY A 36 -2.84 0.96 -4.12
N ILE A 37 -4.00 1.56 -3.81
CA ILE A 37 -4.98 0.99 -2.89
C ILE A 37 -5.61 -0.29 -3.46
N GLN A 38 -5.98 -0.30 -4.74
CA GLN A 38 -6.54 -1.49 -5.40
C GLN A 38 -5.53 -2.63 -5.43
N LEU A 39 -4.25 -2.33 -5.70
CA LEU A 39 -3.17 -3.32 -5.68
C LEU A 39 -2.98 -3.90 -4.28
N MET A 40 -2.95 -3.05 -3.24
CA MET A 40 -2.87 -3.47 -1.85
C MET A 40 -4.04 -4.40 -1.48
N GLN A 41 -5.27 -4.06 -1.87
CA GLN A 41 -6.46 -4.87 -1.60
C GLN A 41 -6.43 -6.20 -2.35
N LYS A 42 -5.98 -6.20 -3.62
CA LYS A 42 -5.90 -7.40 -4.45
C LYS A 42 -4.88 -8.40 -3.91
N LEU A 43 -3.71 -7.91 -3.51
CA LEU A 43 -2.64 -8.75 -2.97
C LEU A 43 -2.95 -9.24 -1.55
N ASN A 44 -3.62 -8.40 -0.74
CA ASN A 44 -3.95 -8.63 0.66
C ASN A 44 -2.87 -9.49 1.36
N LEU A 45 -1.65 -8.94 1.39
CA LEU A 45 -0.46 -9.70 1.76
C LEU A 45 -0.60 -10.34 3.14
N LEU A 46 -1.21 -9.64 4.10
CA LEU A 46 -1.46 -10.18 5.43
C LEU A 46 -2.36 -11.42 5.37
N LYS A 47 -3.49 -11.37 4.66
CA LYS A 47 -4.37 -12.54 4.47
C LYS A 47 -3.62 -13.70 3.82
N THR A 48 -2.76 -13.40 2.85
CA THR A 48 -1.94 -14.41 2.18
C THR A 48 -0.94 -15.05 3.17
N LEU A 49 -0.22 -14.26 3.97
CA LEU A 49 0.71 -14.76 4.99
C LEU A 49 -0.02 -15.60 6.06
N MET A 50 -1.18 -15.13 6.53
CA MET A 50 -2.04 -15.86 7.47
C MET A 50 -2.49 -17.21 6.90
N LYS A 51 -2.90 -17.24 5.63
CA LYS A 51 -3.33 -18.47 4.96
C LYS A 51 -2.22 -19.53 4.92
N TYR A 52 -0.98 -19.13 4.70
CA TYR A 52 0.14 -20.07 4.57
C TYR A 52 0.83 -20.41 5.91
N ARG A 53 0.29 -19.95 7.05
CA ARG A 53 0.87 -20.21 8.38
C ARG A 53 2.37 -19.93 8.44
N SER A 54 2.81 -18.86 7.79
CA SER A 54 4.16 -18.32 7.97
C SER A 54 4.25 -17.68 9.36
N HIS A 55 4.13 -18.47 10.43
CA HIS A 55 4.04 -18.02 11.81
C HIS A 55 5.22 -17.10 12.20
N HIS A 56 6.40 -17.30 11.60
CA HIS A 56 7.57 -16.44 11.81
C HIS A 56 7.50 -15.08 11.11
N MET A 57 6.56 -14.88 10.19
CA MET A 57 6.37 -13.63 9.43
C MET A 57 5.14 -12.85 9.89
N ILE A 58 4.33 -13.40 10.80
CA ILE A 58 3.14 -12.75 11.35
C ILE A 58 3.48 -12.38 12.79
N PRO A 59 3.48 -11.09 13.16
CA PRO A 59 3.63 -10.68 14.54
C PRO A 59 2.65 -11.40 15.46
N ASP A 60 3.12 -11.94 16.58
CA ASP A 60 2.32 -12.81 17.47
C ASP A 60 1.00 -12.15 17.94
N ASN A 61 1.01 -10.82 18.12
CA ASN A 61 -0.17 -10.05 18.50
C ASN A 61 -1.25 -9.98 17.40
N MET A 62 -0.92 -10.31 16.15
CA MET A 62 -1.88 -10.40 15.04
C MET A 62 -2.43 -11.82 14.84
N ILE A 63 -1.93 -12.82 15.56
CA ILE A 63 -2.48 -14.18 15.55
C ILE A 63 -3.76 -14.26 16.40
N GLN A 64 -3.89 -13.41 17.44
CA GLN A 64 -4.99 -13.43 18.41
C GLN A 64 -6.34 -12.87 17.92
N SER A 65 -6.46 -12.49 16.64
CA SER A 65 -7.73 -12.10 16.02
C SER A 65 -8.46 -13.27 15.34
N ILE A 66 -8.06 -14.51 15.67
CA ILE A 66 -8.71 -15.79 15.32
C ILE A 66 -9.18 -16.45 16.60
#